data_AF-A0A7J6RY84-F1
#
_entry.id   AF-A0A7J6RY84-F1
#
_cell.length_a   1.000
_cell.length_b   1.000
_cell.length_c   1.000
_cell.angle_alpha   90.00
_cell.angle_beta   90.00
_cell.angle_gamma   90.00
#
_symmetry.space_group_name_H-M   'P 1'
#
loop_
_entity.id
_entity.type
_entity.pdbx_description
1 polymer ?
#
loop_
_entity_poly.entity_id
_entity_poly.type
_entity_poly.pdbx_seq_one_letter_code
_entity_poly.pdbx_strand_id
1 'polypeptide(L)'
;ARAAYRELVSTDGVGLTIDRTKKNERVSDVDVGNYGWKSLYALVDSLPNMLTSATRRFVPATVGAVAHSTRAFTSMAAGSLDFINFDPYKTDGQPVKLHNFLNGQWVPAAKTMDIVDPLTGRPMLRMPDTSVGELEPFVKSMRAIPKSGLHNPFRNVERYRMYGDISHKLAAELRKKEVSEHFAKCIQRVAPKSWIQSVAEVDIVRIFLENFSGDQVRFLARGFTVSGDRDGQQSQGYRWPYGPTALIAPFNFPLEIPVLQLMGALYMGNHVTLKCASMTSMVMEEWLRLMHKVGAPPTDVNMIHCGGKVAETLLIEGRPRVTLFTGSSVVAERLASVTAGRIKIEDAGFDWKILGPVRNIASQLEHIAWTCDQDAYAHTGQKCSAQSILFAHHDWVNAGLFEKMGEIARERSLSNLTIGPVLSHTTADIQNHQEKLLKIPGAKVLFGGKPLTGHTIPECYGAYEPTAVFVPLEELVKPENFSTCTKEIFGPFQVCTAWKSDHLKLVLDATERMSAHLTAAVISDDPQVKNAILGVTVNGTTYAGLRARTTGAPQNHWFGPAGDPRAAGIGSPEAIKLVWSCHREIIQDDGPVPEGWVRPTPS
;
A
#
# COMPACT_ATOMS: atom_id res chain seq x y z
N ALA A 1 -27.80 1.92 37.48
CA ALA A 1 -28.27 3.20 36.91
C ALA A 1 -29.07 2.98 35.62
N ARG A 2 -30.31 2.47 35.75
CA ARG A 2 -31.35 2.46 34.69
C ARG A 2 -32.69 2.08 35.33
N ALA A 3 -33.33 3.07 35.96
CA ALA A 3 -34.74 3.05 36.36
C ALA A 3 -35.15 4.47 36.77
N ALA A 4 -35.55 5.30 35.80
CA ALA A 4 -36.38 6.49 35.98
C ALA A 4 -36.67 7.11 34.62
N TYR A 5 -37.86 6.86 34.07
CA TYR A 5 -38.82 7.89 33.67
C TYR A 5 -39.97 7.23 32.89
N ARG A 6 -41.16 7.26 33.49
CA ARG A 6 -42.44 7.03 32.83
C ARG A 6 -43.14 8.40 32.68
N GLU A 7 -43.75 8.55 31.51
CA GLU A 7 -45.11 9.07 31.27
C GLU A 7 -45.42 10.55 30.98
N LEU A 8 -46.32 10.65 29.96
CA LEU A 8 -47.19 11.73 29.46
C LEU A 8 -46.52 12.70 28.46
N VAL A 9 -46.95 12.80 27.19
CA VAL A 9 -48.29 13.19 26.72
C VAL A 9 -48.67 12.54 25.34
N SER A 10 -49.95 12.16 25.21
CA SER A 10 -50.73 11.71 24.02
C SER A 10 -50.85 12.80 22.94
N THR A 11 -50.93 12.59 21.63
CA THR A 11 -51.94 11.97 20.72
C THR A 11 -51.31 12.14 19.31
N ASP A 12 -51.36 11.29 18.28
CA ASP A 12 -52.42 10.62 17.50
C ASP A 12 -51.68 9.48 16.74
N GLY A 13 -52.15 8.24 16.64
CA GLY A 13 -53.35 7.88 15.89
C GLY A 13 -52.98 7.26 14.52
N VAL A 14 -52.40 6.05 14.48
CA VAL A 14 -52.57 5.09 13.38
C VAL A 14 -52.41 3.68 13.95
N GLY A 15 -53.49 2.90 13.92
CA GLY A 15 -53.53 1.53 14.43
C GLY A 15 -52.95 0.51 13.46
N LEU A 16 -52.50 -0.62 14.01
CA LEU A 16 -52.53 -1.93 13.38
C LEU A 16 -52.46 -3.00 14.49
N THR A 17 -53.57 -3.71 14.64
CA THR A 17 -53.83 -4.77 15.60
C THR A 17 -52.98 -6.00 15.28
N ILE A 18 -52.23 -6.53 16.25
CA ILE A 18 -51.59 -7.85 16.15
C ILE A 18 -52.39 -8.82 17.00
N ASP A 19 -53.05 -9.76 16.34
CA ASP A 19 -53.70 -10.92 16.96
C ASP A 19 -52.63 -11.90 17.47
N ARG A 20 -52.75 -12.28 18.75
CA ARG A 20 -51.91 -13.27 19.42
C ARG A 20 -52.78 -14.45 19.83
N THR A 21 -52.93 -15.45 18.96
CA THR A 21 -53.32 -16.80 19.40
C THR A 21 -52.76 -17.89 18.49
N LYS A 22 -51.72 -18.60 18.94
CA LYS A 22 -51.71 -20.07 19.14
C LYS A 22 -50.32 -20.58 19.53
N LYS A 23 -50.33 -21.44 20.54
CA LYS A 23 -49.23 -22.16 21.18
C LYS A 23 -48.87 -23.43 20.40
N ASN A 24 -47.60 -23.82 20.57
CA ASN A 24 -47.04 -25.18 20.65
C ASN A 24 -47.27 -26.17 19.50
N GLU A 25 -46.16 -26.56 18.86
CA GLU A 25 -45.82 -27.98 18.65
C GLU A 25 -44.29 -28.14 18.49
N ARG A 26 -43.71 -29.14 19.16
CA ARG A 26 -42.31 -29.60 19.04
C ARG A 26 -42.32 -30.94 18.31
N VAL A 27 -41.48 -31.14 17.30
CA VAL A 27 -40.90 -32.42 16.81
C VAL A 27 -39.68 -32.05 15.93
N SER A 28 -38.44 -32.10 16.44
CA SER A 28 -37.38 -33.13 16.30
C SER A 28 -36.60 -33.17 14.96
N ASP A 29 -35.27 -33.22 15.11
CA ASP A 29 -34.22 -33.70 14.21
C ASP A 29 -34.21 -33.29 12.73
N VAL A 30 -33.27 -32.41 12.37
CA VAL A 30 -32.58 -32.48 11.07
C VAL A 30 -31.08 -32.17 11.26
N ASP A 31 -30.31 -33.21 10.96
CA ASP A 31 -28.87 -33.27 10.74
C ASP A 31 -28.47 -32.40 9.53
N VAL A 32 -27.44 -31.55 9.66
CA VAL A 32 -26.87 -30.82 8.52
C VAL A 32 -25.35 -30.91 8.58
N GLY A 33 -24.84 -32.05 8.13
CA GLY A 33 -23.47 -32.21 7.67
C GLY A 33 -23.25 -31.64 6.27
N ASN A 34 -22.03 -31.15 6.06
CA ASN A 34 -21.25 -31.13 4.81
C ASN A 34 -21.96 -30.87 3.48
N TYR A 35 -21.64 -29.75 2.82
CA TYR A 35 -21.26 -29.80 1.40
C TYR A 35 -20.25 -28.71 1.05
N GLY A 36 -19.03 -29.17 0.76
CA GLY A 36 -17.98 -28.42 0.13
C GLY A 36 -18.11 -28.39 -1.40
N TRP A 37 -17.39 -27.44 -1.95
CA TRP A 37 -17.06 -27.20 -3.34
C TRP A 37 -16.74 -28.45 -4.17
N LYS A 38 -17.40 -28.59 -5.34
CA LYS A 38 -16.80 -29.08 -6.59
C LYS A 38 -17.71 -28.87 -7.81
N SER A 39 -17.06 -28.48 -8.91
CA SER A 39 -17.41 -28.70 -10.32
C SER A 39 -18.66 -28.06 -10.93
N LEU A 40 -18.44 -27.01 -11.75
CA LEU A 40 -19.24 -26.76 -12.95
C LEU A 40 -18.32 -26.39 -14.13
N TYR A 41 -17.82 -27.41 -14.81
CA TYR A 41 -17.24 -27.35 -16.14
C TYR A 41 -17.59 -28.65 -16.86
N ALA A 42 -17.84 -28.53 -18.16
CA ALA A 42 -18.13 -29.57 -19.16
C ALA A 42 -19.62 -29.91 -19.38
N LEU A 43 -20.18 -29.32 -20.44
CA LEU A 43 -20.93 -30.07 -21.45
C LEU A 43 -21.09 -29.17 -22.69
N VAL A 44 -20.30 -29.39 -23.75
CA VAL A 44 -20.72 -29.48 -25.17
C VAL A 44 -19.47 -29.92 -25.95
N ASP A 45 -19.45 -31.18 -26.40
CA ASP A 45 -18.91 -31.56 -27.72
C ASP A 45 -19.20 -33.04 -28.01
N SER A 46 -20.06 -33.32 -29.01
CA SER A 46 -19.91 -34.47 -29.92
C SER A 46 -20.88 -34.41 -31.12
N LEU A 47 -20.29 -34.15 -32.31
CA LEU A 47 -20.54 -34.80 -33.62
C LEU A 47 -21.71 -34.33 -34.55
N PRO A 48 -21.59 -34.55 -35.91
CA PRO A 48 -21.73 -33.48 -36.92
C PRO A 48 -22.71 -33.79 -38.10
N ASN A 49 -22.77 -32.83 -39.05
CA ASN A 49 -23.20 -32.92 -40.46
C ASN A 49 -24.69 -33.22 -40.78
N MET A 50 -25.35 -32.28 -41.48
CA MET A 50 -26.11 -32.59 -42.70
C MET A 50 -26.44 -31.35 -43.56
N LEU A 51 -26.42 -31.57 -44.87
CA LEU A 51 -26.45 -30.62 -45.99
C LEU A 51 -27.86 -30.23 -46.46
N THR A 52 -27.91 -29.09 -47.16
CA THR A 52 -28.67 -28.76 -48.39
C THR A 52 -30.15 -28.32 -48.40
N SER A 53 -30.30 -27.13 -49.02
CA SER A 53 -31.27 -26.72 -50.06
C SER A 53 -32.59 -26.07 -49.67
N ALA A 54 -32.76 -24.81 -50.09
CA ALA A 54 -33.89 -24.34 -50.89
C ALA A 54 -33.56 -22.96 -51.51
N THR A 55 -33.97 -22.77 -52.75
CA THR A 55 -33.56 -21.70 -53.68
C THR A 55 -34.75 -20.84 -54.12
N ARG A 56 -34.43 -19.68 -54.75
CA ARG A 56 -35.24 -18.83 -55.67
C ARG A 56 -36.22 -17.84 -54.99
N ARG A 57 -36.40 -16.59 -55.44
CA ARG A 57 -36.16 -15.92 -56.75
C ARG A 57 -36.42 -14.40 -56.61
N PHE A 58 -35.61 -13.56 -57.28
CA PHE A 58 -35.96 -12.42 -58.17
C PHE A 58 -34.90 -11.29 -58.18
N VAL A 59 -34.50 -10.91 -59.40
CA VAL A 59 -33.55 -9.89 -59.93
C VAL A 59 -34.35 -9.22 -61.09
N PRO A 60 -34.16 -7.97 -61.61
CA PRO A 60 -32.94 -7.15 -61.84
C PRO A 60 -33.12 -5.63 -61.60
N ALA A 61 -32.25 -4.66 -61.90
CA ALA A 61 -30.85 -4.44 -62.30
C ALA A 61 -30.58 -2.95 -61.92
N THR A 62 -29.38 -2.54 -61.54
CA THR A 62 -28.46 -1.84 -62.47
C THR A 62 -27.07 -1.67 -61.85
N VAL A 63 -26.11 -1.58 -62.76
CA VAL A 63 -24.68 -1.83 -62.66
C VAL A 63 -23.91 -0.59 -62.20
N GLY A 64 -22.90 -0.79 -61.34
CA GLY A 64 -21.85 0.17 -61.04
C GLY A 64 -20.72 -0.52 -60.27
N ALA A 65 -19.71 -0.99 -60.99
CA ALA A 65 -18.61 -1.79 -60.46
C ALA A 65 -17.59 -0.96 -59.67
N VAL A 66 -17.21 -1.42 -58.48
CA VAL A 66 -15.83 -1.32 -57.96
C VAL A 66 -15.50 -2.59 -57.18
N ALA A 67 -14.38 -3.20 -57.53
CA ALA A 67 -13.89 -4.46 -57.02
C ALA A 67 -13.18 -4.34 -55.66
N HIS A 68 -13.34 -5.40 -54.85
CA HIS A 68 -12.37 -5.99 -53.93
C HIS A 68 -11.83 -5.13 -52.77
N SER A 69 -12.32 -5.39 -51.56
CA SER A 69 -11.49 -6.08 -50.55
C SER A 69 -12.34 -6.46 -49.32
N THR A 70 -12.71 -7.73 -49.26
CA THR A 70 -13.03 -8.40 -48.00
C THR A 70 -11.69 -8.61 -47.26
N ARG A 71 -11.33 -7.65 -46.40
CA ARG A 71 -10.25 -7.83 -45.41
C ARG A 71 -10.86 -7.87 -44.01
N ALA A 72 -10.83 -9.07 -43.46
CA ALA A 72 -10.41 -9.36 -42.10
C ALA A 72 -11.10 -8.59 -40.96
N PHE A 73 -12.20 -9.16 -40.46
CA PHE A 73 -12.51 -9.14 -39.02
C PHE A 73 -11.48 -9.99 -38.27
N THR A 74 -10.24 -9.51 -38.18
CA THR A 74 -9.20 -10.06 -37.31
C THR A 74 -8.22 -8.94 -36.95
N SER A 75 -8.57 -8.12 -35.96
CA SER A 75 -7.63 -7.44 -35.04
C SER A 75 -8.40 -6.48 -34.11
N MET A 76 -8.99 -7.03 -33.04
CA MET A 76 -9.36 -6.23 -31.85
C MET A 76 -8.57 -6.67 -30.61
N ALA A 77 -7.55 -7.52 -30.78
CA ALA A 77 -6.69 -8.00 -29.69
C ALA A 77 -5.30 -7.33 -29.66
N ALA A 78 -5.00 -6.44 -30.61
CA ALA A 78 -3.66 -5.86 -30.76
C ALA A 78 -3.46 -4.50 -30.06
N GLY A 79 -4.44 -3.97 -29.30
CA GLY A 79 -4.38 -2.59 -28.78
C GLY A 79 -4.24 -2.43 -27.25
N SER A 80 -4.22 -3.51 -26.45
CA SER A 80 -4.12 -3.36 -24.98
C SER A 80 -2.69 -3.18 -24.48
N LEU A 81 -1.68 -3.67 -25.20
CA LEU A 81 -0.29 -3.75 -24.73
C LEU A 81 0.66 -2.70 -25.32
N ASP A 82 0.18 -1.76 -26.14
CA ASP A 82 1.03 -0.75 -26.83
C ASP A 82 1.83 0.18 -25.90
N PHE A 83 1.52 0.20 -24.59
CA PHE A 83 2.28 0.96 -23.61
C PHE A 83 3.50 0.21 -23.06
N ILE A 84 3.54 -1.11 -23.23
CA ILE A 84 4.55 -1.99 -22.63
C ILE A 84 5.91 -1.77 -23.29
N ASN A 85 6.90 -1.40 -22.49
CA ASN A 85 8.29 -1.21 -22.91
C ASN A 85 9.22 -2.30 -22.34
N PHE A 86 8.73 -3.13 -21.41
CA PHE A 86 9.47 -4.21 -20.76
C PHE A 86 8.71 -5.53 -20.83
N ASP A 87 9.35 -6.59 -21.36
CA ASP A 87 8.88 -7.96 -21.13
C ASP A 87 9.74 -8.62 -20.04
N PRO A 88 9.20 -8.87 -18.83
CA PRO A 88 9.97 -9.42 -17.71
C PRO A 88 10.60 -10.79 -17.97
N TYR A 89 10.18 -11.50 -19.02
CA TYR A 89 10.68 -12.85 -19.36
C TYR A 89 11.28 -12.98 -20.77
N LYS A 90 11.34 -11.89 -21.54
CA LYS A 90 12.06 -11.84 -22.82
C LYS A 90 13.14 -10.78 -22.80
N THR A 91 14.08 -10.90 -21.87
CA THR A 91 15.37 -10.23 -22.03
C THR A 91 16.18 -11.06 -23.03
N ASP A 92 16.30 -10.59 -24.26
CA ASP A 92 17.16 -11.10 -25.35
C ASP A 92 18.68 -11.06 -25.02
N GLY A 93 19.03 -11.10 -23.73
CA GLY A 93 20.36 -10.87 -23.20
C GLY A 93 20.73 -9.40 -23.04
N GLN A 94 19.90 -8.44 -23.50
CA GLN A 94 20.15 -7.02 -23.32
C GLN A 94 19.31 -6.43 -22.16
N PRO A 95 19.91 -5.57 -21.32
CA PRO A 95 19.16 -4.87 -20.27
C PRO A 95 18.14 -3.90 -20.87
N VAL A 96 16.95 -3.83 -20.26
CA VAL A 96 15.91 -2.89 -20.71
C VAL A 96 16.27 -1.48 -20.31
N LYS A 97 16.25 -0.58 -21.31
CA LYS A 97 16.65 0.81 -21.14
C LYS A 97 15.52 1.65 -20.57
N LEU A 98 15.78 2.27 -19.42
CA LEU A 98 14.87 3.23 -18.79
C LEU A 98 15.21 4.66 -19.20
N HIS A 99 14.27 5.58 -18.97
CA HIS A 99 14.44 7.00 -19.26
C HIS A 99 13.93 7.86 -18.10
N ASN A 100 14.52 9.04 -17.92
CA ASN A 100 13.87 10.05 -17.09
C ASN A 100 12.61 10.55 -17.80
N PHE A 101 11.70 11.15 -17.06
CA PHE A 101 10.52 11.80 -17.61
C PHE A 101 10.45 13.25 -17.12
N LEU A 102 10.46 14.20 -18.04
CA LEU A 102 10.52 15.62 -17.71
C LEU A 102 9.63 16.42 -18.66
N ASN A 103 8.72 17.23 -18.09
CA ASN A 103 7.83 18.12 -18.83
C ASN A 103 7.09 17.42 -19.99
N GLY A 104 6.62 16.19 -19.75
CA GLY A 104 5.89 15.40 -20.73
C GLY A 104 6.73 14.64 -21.75
N GLN A 105 8.05 14.58 -21.59
CA GLN A 105 8.96 13.89 -22.52
C GLN A 105 9.86 12.88 -21.81
N TRP A 106 10.09 11.73 -22.45
CA TRP A 106 11.12 10.78 -22.03
C TRP A 106 12.49 11.29 -22.45
N VAL A 107 13.40 11.48 -21.49
CA VAL A 107 14.73 12.05 -21.72
C VAL A 107 15.84 11.13 -21.21
N PRO A 108 16.96 10.99 -21.94
CA PRO A 108 18.11 10.24 -21.47
C PRO A 108 18.89 11.02 -20.38
N ALA A 109 19.87 10.37 -19.75
CA ALA A 109 20.95 11.03 -19.02
C ALA A 109 22.29 10.78 -19.73
N ALA A 110 23.30 11.57 -19.37
CA ALA A 110 24.66 11.43 -19.90
C ALA A 110 25.32 10.09 -19.53
N LYS A 111 24.95 9.52 -18.38
CA LYS A 111 25.43 8.23 -17.90
C LYS A 111 24.27 7.29 -17.61
N THR A 112 24.55 6.01 -17.68
CA THR A 112 23.62 4.95 -17.28
C THR A 112 24.30 3.98 -16.32
N MET A 113 23.51 3.33 -15.48
CA MET A 113 23.95 2.22 -14.64
C MET A 113 23.11 0.98 -14.91
N ASP A 114 23.76 -0.18 -14.85
CA ASP A 114 23.07 -1.46 -15.00
C ASP A 114 22.58 -1.95 -13.62
N ILE A 115 21.32 -2.38 -13.55
CA ILE A 115 20.70 -3.03 -12.40
C ILE A 115 20.62 -4.52 -12.70
N VAL A 116 21.11 -5.33 -11.77
CA VAL A 116 21.11 -6.79 -11.90
C VAL A 116 19.77 -7.38 -11.46
N ASP A 117 19.39 -8.46 -12.14
CA ASP A 117 18.29 -9.33 -11.76
C ASP A 117 18.55 -9.96 -10.38
N PRO A 118 17.67 -9.77 -9.39
CA PRO A 118 17.83 -10.36 -8.06
C PRO A 118 17.91 -11.88 -8.01
N LEU A 119 17.44 -12.58 -9.04
CA LEU A 119 17.45 -14.05 -9.07
C LEU A 119 18.69 -14.63 -9.76
N THR A 120 19.30 -13.89 -10.70
CA THR A 120 20.36 -14.44 -11.56
C THR A 120 21.67 -13.63 -11.55
N GLY A 121 21.66 -12.41 -11.02
CA GLY A 121 22.80 -11.50 -11.04
C GLY A 121 23.12 -10.92 -12.42
N ARG A 122 22.37 -11.29 -13.47
CA ARG A 122 22.59 -10.77 -14.83
C ARG A 122 22.05 -9.34 -14.94
N PRO A 123 22.70 -8.44 -15.70
CA PRO A 123 22.14 -7.14 -16.03
C PRO A 123 20.73 -7.26 -16.61
N MET A 124 19.76 -6.58 -16.00
CA MET A 124 18.33 -6.63 -16.34
C MET A 124 17.80 -5.28 -16.80
N LEU A 125 18.20 -4.20 -16.14
CA LEU A 125 17.80 -2.84 -16.49
C LEU A 125 19.05 -1.99 -16.74
N ARG A 126 18.97 -1.07 -17.70
CA ARG A 126 19.95 0.00 -17.92
C ARG A 126 19.25 1.32 -17.67
N MET A 127 19.46 1.88 -16.49
CA MET A 127 18.76 3.09 -16.06
C MET A 127 19.63 4.34 -16.17
N PRO A 128 19.04 5.53 -16.35
CA PRO A 128 19.77 6.78 -16.24
C PRO A 128 20.44 6.91 -14.87
N ASP A 129 21.71 7.28 -14.84
CA ASP A 129 22.45 7.67 -13.64
C ASP A 129 22.60 9.20 -13.64
N THR A 130 21.46 9.88 -13.47
CA THR A 130 21.37 11.34 -13.59
C THR A 130 22.25 11.99 -12.53
N SER A 131 23.14 12.87 -12.98
CA SER A 131 24.10 13.57 -12.13
C SER A 131 23.57 14.91 -11.60
N VAL A 132 24.26 15.50 -10.62
CA VAL A 132 23.94 16.85 -10.11
C VAL A 132 23.94 17.91 -11.24
N GLY A 133 24.84 17.77 -12.22
CA GLY A 133 24.93 18.70 -13.36
C GLY A 133 23.73 18.67 -14.31
N GLU A 134 22.85 17.68 -14.19
CA GLU A 134 21.66 17.49 -15.03
C GLU A 134 20.36 17.86 -14.29
N LEU A 135 20.45 18.42 -13.07
CA LEU A 135 19.27 18.75 -12.24
C LEU A 135 18.57 20.06 -12.62
N GLU A 136 19.26 21.01 -13.27
CA GLU A 136 18.70 22.34 -13.57
C GLU A 136 17.33 22.29 -14.24
N PRO A 137 17.08 21.43 -15.26
CA PRO A 137 15.77 21.35 -15.89
C PRO A 137 14.66 20.85 -14.95
N PHE A 138 14.97 19.91 -14.04
CA PHE A 138 14.03 19.43 -13.03
C PHE A 138 13.74 20.51 -11.99
N VAL A 139 14.78 21.19 -11.49
CA VAL A 139 14.66 22.30 -10.53
C VAL A 139 13.82 23.43 -11.11
N LYS A 140 14.05 23.79 -12.38
CA LYS A 140 13.28 24.80 -13.10
C LYS A 140 11.81 24.40 -13.25
N SER A 141 11.55 23.15 -13.62
CA SER A 141 10.18 22.61 -13.71
C SER A 141 9.46 22.69 -12.36
N MET A 142 10.08 22.23 -11.27
CA MET A 142 9.52 22.32 -9.92
C MET A 142 9.22 23.77 -9.50
N ARG A 143 10.16 24.70 -9.73
CA ARG A 143 10.00 26.09 -9.32
C ARG A 143 8.97 26.86 -10.14
N ALA A 144 8.64 26.41 -11.35
CA ALA A 144 7.64 27.04 -12.20
C ALA A 144 6.19 26.78 -11.73
N ILE A 145 5.97 25.76 -10.88
CA ILE A 145 4.63 25.41 -10.41
C ILE A 145 4.16 26.41 -9.34
N PRO A 146 2.98 27.04 -9.51
CA PRO A 146 2.45 27.96 -8.53
C PRO A 146 2.06 27.22 -7.24
N LYS A 147 2.24 27.88 -6.10
CA LYS A 147 1.81 27.37 -4.78
C LYS A 147 0.29 27.12 -4.68
N SER A 148 -0.49 27.70 -5.59
CA SER A 148 -1.94 27.46 -5.70
C SER A 148 -2.30 26.13 -6.37
N GLY A 149 -1.32 25.34 -6.80
CA GLY A 149 -1.52 24.09 -7.51
C GLY A 149 -1.86 24.24 -8.99
N LEU A 150 -1.96 23.09 -9.66
CA LEU A 150 -2.46 22.91 -11.02
C LEU A 150 -3.99 23.16 -11.08
N HIS A 151 -4.69 22.79 -10.01
CA HIS A 151 -6.08 23.11 -9.72
C HIS A 151 -6.30 23.22 -8.21
N ASN A 152 -7.40 23.85 -7.81
CA ASN A 152 -7.86 23.95 -6.43
C ASN A 152 -9.38 24.18 -6.43
N PRO A 153 -10.05 24.30 -5.27
CA PRO A 153 -11.51 24.45 -5.22
C PRO A 153 -12.09 25.65 -6.00
N PHE A 154 -11.27 26.63 -6.40
CA PHE A 154 -11.68 27.81 -7.16
C PHE A 154 -11.03 27.96 -8.55
N ARG A 155 -10.10 27.07 -8.92
CA ARG A 155 -9.29 27.20 -10.15
C ARG A 155 -9.16 25.85 -10.84
N ASN A 156 -9.44 25.81 -12.14
CA ASN A 156 -9.32 24.61 -12.98
C ASN A 156 -10.09 23.42 -12.37
N VAL A 157 -11.29 23.67 -11.84
CA VAL A 157 -12.08 22.72 -11.05
C VAL A 157 -12.54 21.49 -11.88
N GLU A 158 -12.56 21.61 -13.20
CA GLU A 158 -12.81 20.51 -14.13
C GLU A 158 -11.79 19.38 -13.97
N ARG A 159 -10.57 19.68 -13.49
CA ARG A 159 -9.51 18.69 -13.28
C ARG A 159 -9.85 17.65 -12.21
N TYR A 160 -10.71 17.97 -11.24
CA TYR A 160 -11.19 16.96 -10.30
C TYR A 160 -11.97 15.85 -11.02
N ARG A 161 -12.85 16.22 -11.95
CA ARG A 161 -13.60 15.24 -12.77
C ARG A 161 -12.68 14.50 -13.73
N MET A 162 -11.76 15.22 -14.37
CA MET A 162 -10.76 14.63 -15.28
C MET A 162 -9.99 13.51 -14.59
N TYR A 163 -9.52 13.71 -13.36
CA TYR A 163 -8.84 12.66 -12.61
C TYR A 163 -9.78 11.54 -12.19
N GLY A 164 -11.05 11.83 -11.88
CA GLY A 164 -12.06 10.78 -11.70
C GLY A 164 -12.24 9.89 -12.93
N ASP A 165 -12.23 10.48 -14.13
CA ASP A 165 -12.32 9.76 -15.41
C ASP A 165 -11.03 8.98 -15.72
N ILE A 166 -9.86 9.56 -15.42
CA ILE A 166 -8.55 8.88 -15.55
C ILE A 166 -8.52 7.65 -14.64
N SER A 167 -8.92 7.79 -13.37
CA SER A 167 -8.94 6.68 -12.42
C SER A 167 -9.88 5.56 -12.84
N HIS A 168 -11.05 5.92 -13.38
CA HIS A 168 -11.97 4.95 -13.97
C HIS A 168 -11.32 4.17 -15.14
N LYS A 169 -10.66 4.86 -16.07
CA LYS A 169 -9.99 4.23 -17.21
C LYS A 169 -8.81 3.36 -16.78
N LEU A 170 -7.98 3.83 -15.85
CA LEU A 170 -6.87 3.05 -15.29
C LEU A 170 -7.37 1.77 -14.61
N ALA A 171 -8.42 1.87 -13.78
CA ALA A 171 -9.04 0.70 -13.17
C ALA A 171 -9.57 -0.28 -14.22
N ALA A 172 -10.20 0.22 -15.29
CA ALA A 172 -10.68 -0.62 -16.39
C ALA A 172 -9.54 -1.32 -17.14
N GLU A 173 -8.40 -0.65 -17.37
CA GLU A 173 -7.21 -1.27 -17.95
C GLU A 173 -6.64 -2.35 -17.01
N LEU A 174 -6.53 -2.09 -15.70
CA LEU A 174 -6.05 -3.07 -14.73
C LEU A 174 -7.00 -4.27 -14.54
N ARG A 175 -8.28 -4.17 -14.92
CA ARG A 175 -9.19 -5.34 -14.97
C ARG A 175 -8.86 -6.30 -16.11
N LYS A 176 -8.17 -5.84 -17.15
CA LYS A 176 -7.74 -6.71 -18.25
C LYS A 176 -6.66 -7.64 -17.73
N LYS A 177 -6.88 -8.93 -17.90
CA LYS A 177 -6.01 -9.99 -17.38
C LYS A 177 -4.56 -9.78 -17.84
N GLU A 178 -4.35 -9.47 -19.11
CA GLU A 178 -3.03 -9.27 -19.68
C GLU A 178 -2.27 -8.07 -19.08
N VAL A 179 -2.97 -6.99 -18.73
CA VAL A 179 -2.38 -5.80 -18.11
C VAL A 179 -2.06 -6.07 -16.64
N SER A 180 -3.00 -6.68 -15.90
CA SER A 180 -2.77 -7.05 -14.51
C SER A 180 -1.61 -8.05 -14.39
N GLU A 181 -1.61 -9.10 -15.22
CA GLU A 181 -0.52 -10.07 -15.24
C GLU A 181 0.80 -9.42 -15.64
N HIS A 182 0.81 -8.50 -16.59
CA HIS A 182 2.04 -7.78 -16.96
C HIS A 182 2.63 -7.05 -15.75
N PHE A 183 1.86 -6.23 -15.03
CA PHE A 183 2.36 -5.55 -13.83
C PHE A 183 2.77 -6.54 -12.73
N ALA A 184 2.00 -7.60 -12.49
CA ALA A 184 2.36 -8.62 -11.50
C ALA A 184 3.70 -9.30 -11.84
N LYS A 185 3.94 -9.58 -13.13
CA LYS A 185 5.21 -10.14 -13.62
C LYS A 185 6.37 -9.15 -13.48
N CYS A 186 6.16 -7.87 -13.81
CA CYS A 186 7.14 -6.81 -13.61
C CYS A 186 7.52 -6.71 -12.13
N ILE A 187 6.54 -6.58 -11.24
CA ILE A 187 6.71 -6.55 -9.77
C ILE A 187 7.51 -7.78 -9.31
N GLN A 188 7.06 -8.99 -9.66
CA GLN A 188 7.72 -10.23 -9.25
C GLN A 188 9.18 -10.30 -9.69
N ARG A 189 9.50 -9.76 -10.87
CA ARG A 189 10.85 -9.78 -11.43
C ARG A 189 11.79 -8.83 -10.69
N VAL A 190 11.33 -7.61 -10.36
CA VAL A 190 12.18 -6.58 -9.74
C VAL A 190 12.15 -6.60 -8.20
N ALA A 191 11.04 -7.03 -7.61
CA ALA A 191 10.82 -7.17 -6.17
C ALA A 191 10.32 -8.59 -5.87
N PRO A 192 11.23 -9.60 -5.88
CA PRO A 192 10.86 -11.01 -5.79
C PRO A 192 9.90 -11.33 -4.65
N LYS A 193 8.70 -11.74 -5.04
CA LYS A 193 7.62 -12.15 -4.15
C LYS A 193 6.74 -13.16 -4.88
N SER A 194 5.94 -13.92 -4.13
CA SER A 194 5.07 -14.91 -4.73
C SER A 194 4.10 -14.27 -5.72
N TRP A 195 3.60 -15.08 -6.65
CA TRP A 195 2.65 -14.61 -7.66
C TRP A 195 1.43 -13.94 -7.02
N ILE A 196 0.87 -14.56 -5.99
CA ILE A 196 -0.30 -14.06 -5.25
C ILE A 196 0.00 -12.69 -4.62
N GLN A 197 1.19 -12.48 -4.06
CA GLN A 197 1.57 -11.19 -3.49
C GLN A 197 1.73 -10.11 -4.58
N SER A 198 2.26 -10.48 -5.74
CA SER A 198 2.42 -9.56 -6.87
C SER A 198 1.07 -9.15 -7.46
N VAL A 199 0.14 -10.10 -7.60
CA VAL A 199 -1.24 -9.83 -8.04
C VAL A 199 -1.99 -8.98 -7.01
N ALA A 200 -1.85 -9.28 -5.72
CA ALA A 200 -2.50 -8.51 -4.66
C ALA A 200 -2.12 -7.03 -4.69
N GLU A 201 -0.85 -6.70 -4.96
CA GLU A 201 -0.39 -5.32 -5.11
C GLU A 201 -1.11 -4.61 -6.27
N VAL A 202 -1.27 -5.29 -7.41
CA VAL A 202 -2.02 -4.76 -8.57
C VAL A 202 -3.51 -4.59 -8.26
N ASP A 203 -4.10 -5.55 -7.54
CA ASP A 203 -5.51 -5.50 -7.13
C ASP A 203 -5.78 -4.34 -6.17
N ILE A 204 -4.91 -4.08 -5.20
CA ILE A 204 -5.03 -2.94 -4.28
C ILE A 204 -5.03 -1.62 -5.07
N VAL A 205 -4.11 -1.48 -6.03
CA VAL A 205 -4.04 -0.29 -6.91
C VAL A 205 -5.31 -0.15 -7.73
N ARG A 206 -5.79 -1.24 -8.34
CA ARG A 206 -7.04 -1.25 -9.11
C ARG A 206 -8.22 -0.79 -8.25
N ILE A 207 -8.42 -1.39 -7.08
CA ILE A 207 -9.57 -1.06 -6.22
C ILE A 207 -9.44 0.36 -5.65
N PHE A 208 -8.22 0.84 -5.37
CA PHE A 208 -7.99 2.24 -5.00
C PHE A 208 -8.47 3.18 -6.11
N LEU A 209 -8.15 2.91 -7.37
CA LEU A 209 -8.61 3.73 -8.50
C LEU A 209 -10.13 3.68 -8.69
N GLU A 210 -10.75 2.52 -8.43
CA GLU A 210 -12.21 2.38 -8.40
C GLU A 210 -12.85 3.28 -7.33
N ASN A 211 -12.25 3.38 -6.13
CA ASN A 211 -12.71 4.27 -5.06
C ASN A 211 -12.66 5.75 -5.44
N PHE A 212 -11.80 6.14 -6.38
CA PHE A 212 -11.62 7.53 -6.82
C PHE A 212 -12.13 7.77 -8.25
N SER A 213 -13.05 6.94 -8.73
CA SER A 213 -13.73 7.17 -10.01
C SER A 213 -14.88 8.19 -9.89
N GLY A 214 -15.24 8.85 -11.00
CA GLY A 214 -16.35 9.81 -11.04
C GLY A 214 -16.11 11.05 -10.16
N ASP A 215 -17.10 11.46 -9.37
CA ASP A 215 -16.99 12.65 -8.51
C ASP A 215 -16.21 12.43 -7.21
N GLN A 216 -15.67 11.23 -6.94
CA GLN A 216 -14.96 10.95 -5.69
C GLN A 216 -13.70 11.80 -5.52
N VAL A 217 -12.99 12.11 -6.62
CA VAL A 217 -11.86 13.06 -6.58
C VAL A 217 -12.33 14.48 -6.27
N ARG A 218 -13.52 14.88 -6.72
CA ARG A 218 -14.12 16.16 -6.33
C ARG A 218 -14.48 16.17 -4.85
N PHE A 219 -14.97 15.06 -4.31
CA PHE A 219 -15.32 14.95 -2.89
C PHE A 219 -14.12 15.02 -1.95
N LEU A 220 -12.90 14.68 -2.42
CA LEU A 220 -11.67 14.97 -1.67
C LEU A 220 -11.45 16.46 -1.42
N ALA A 221 -11.93 17.33 -2.31
CA ALA A 221 -11.80 18.78 -2.22
C ALA A 221 -12.93 19.45 -1.42
N ARG A 222 -13.83 18.67 -0.82
CA ARG A 222 -14.94 19.18 0.01
C ARG A 222 -14.40 20.06 1.15
N GLY A 223 -14.95 21.28 1.24
CA GLY A 223 -14.75 22.19 2.37
C GLY A 223 -15.89 22.14 3.39
N PHE A 224 -15.85 23.06 4.34
CA PHE A 224 -16.94 23.35 5.28
C PHE A 224 -17.17 24.85 5.39
N THR A 225 -18.34 25.24 5.90
CA THR A 225 -18.75 26.64 6.08
C THR A 225 -19.29 26.85 7.49
N VAL A 226 -19.01 28.02 8.08
CA VAL A 226 -19.55 28.46 9.37
C VAL A 226 -20.13 29.88 9.21
N SER A 227 -21.29 30.12 9.79
CA SER A 227 -21.91 31.45 9.83
C SER A 227 -21.04 32.43 10.62
N GLY A 228 -20.89 33.66 10.13
CA GLY A 228 -20.15 34.72 10.82
C GLY A 228 -20.96 35.44 11.89
N ASP A 229 -20.39 36.54 12.38
CA ASP A 229 -20.94 37.33 13.50
C ASP A 229 -21.99 38.37 13.05
N ARG A 230 -22.21 38.50 11.74
CA ARG A 230 -23.12 39.49 11.13
C ARG A 230 -23.60 39.04 9.76
N ASP A 231 -24.67 39.67 9.28
CA ASP A 231 -25.19 39.46 7.93
C ASP A 231 -24.09 39.72 6.88
N GLY A 232 -24.04 38.84 5.88
CA GLY A 232 -23.02 38.88 4.81
C GLY A 232 -21.66 38.31 5.18
N GLN A 233 -21.46 37.86 6.42
CA GLN A 233 -20.21 37.24 6.86
C GLN A 233 -20.32 35.71 6.95
N GLN A 234 -19.35 35.00 6.37
CA GLN A 234 -19.17 33.57 6.54
C GLN A 234 -17.70 33.16 6.46
N SER A 235 -17.32 32.12 7.19
CA SER A 235 -15.99 31.51 7.12
C SER A 235 -16.07 30.16 6.40
N GLN A 236 -15.08 29.87 5.56
CA GLN A 236 -15.03 28.65 4.75
C GLN A 236 -13.65 28.02 4.81
N GLY A 237 -13.61 26.76 5.28
CA GLY A 237 -12.38 25.97 5.35
C GLY A 237 -12.23 25.05 4.15
N TYR A 238 -11.14 25.22 3.40
CA TYR A 238 -10.84 24.44 2.19
C TYR A 238 -9.63 23.52 2.35
N ARG A 239 -9.59 22.48 1.51
CA ARG A 239 -8.38 21.69 1.23
C ARG A 239 -7.60 22.34 0.09
N TRP A 240 -6.41 22.82 0.37
CA TRP A 240 -5.57 23.56 -0.57
C TRP A 240 -4.33 22.75 -0.98
N PRO A 241 -3.96 22.70 -2.27
CA PRO A 241 -2.72 22.05 -2.69
C PRO A 241 -1.48 22.74 -2.12
N TYR A 242 -0.37 22.03 -2.13
CA TYR A 242 0.95 22.57 -1.86
C TYR A 242 1.63 23.16 -3.11
N GLY A 243 1.22 22.73 -4.31
CA GLY A 243 1.82 23.15 -5.58
C GLY A 243 2.93 22.18 -6.00
N PRO A 244 4.21 22.58 -6.05
CA PRO A 244 5.30 21.67 -6.36
C PRO A 244 5.60 20.73 -5.18
N THR A 245 5.54 19.43 -5.41
CA THR A 245 5.84 18.39 -4.43
C THR A 245 6.88 17.40 -4.96
N ALA A 246 7.46 16.63 -4.04
CA ALA A 246 8.32 15.51 -4.37
C ALA A 246 7.78 14.21 -3.75
N LEU A 247 7.99 13.10 -4.43
CA LEU A 247 7.59 11.76 -4.00
C LEU A 247 8.79 10.82 -4.13
N ILE A 248 9.25 10.26 -3.02
CA ILE A 248 10.35 9.30 -2.97
C ILE A 248 9.82 7.96 -2.46
N ALA A 249 9.80 6.94 -3.33
CA ALA A 249 9.21 5.63 -3.04
C ALA A 249 10.27 4.51 -2.90
N PRO A 250 10.01 3.47 -2.07
CA PRO A 250 10.94 2.38 -1.78
C PRO A 250 10.92 1.32 -2.88
N PHE A 251 11.60 0.20 -2.65
CA PHE A 251 11.70 -0.89 -3.61
C PHE A 251 10.60 -1.95 -3.49
N ASN A 252 10.11 -2.19 -2.27
CA ASN A 252 9.38 -3.41 -1.92
C ASN A 252 7.95 -3.47 -2.47
N PHE A 253 7.25 -2.34 -2.56
CA PHE A 253 5.97 -2.22 -3.26
C PHE A 253 6.09 -1.20 -4.39
N PRO A 254 6.68 -1.59 -5.53
CA PRO A 254 7.07 -0.66 -6.57
C PRO A 254 5.92 -0.15 -7.43
N LEU A 255 4.71 -0.67 -7.25
CA LEU A 255 3.48 -0.14 -7.84
C LEU A 255 2.59 0.51 -6.78
N GLU A 256 2.22 -0.22 -5.72
CA GLU A 256 1.19 0.25 -4.79
C GLU A 256 1.54 1.57 -4.10
N ILE A 257 2.70 1.65 -3.46
CA ILE A 257 3.13 2.86 -2.74
C ILE A 257 3.24 4.07 -3.68
N PRO A 258 4.04 4.02 -4.77
CA PRO A 258 4.19 5.19 -5.62
C PRO A 258 2.90 5.58 -6.35
N VAL A 259 2.05 4.63 -6.77
CA VAL A 259 0.81 4.96 -7.48
C VAL A 259 -0.21 5.62 -6.55
N LEU A 260 -0.48 5.04 -5.37
CA LEU A 260 -1.45 5.60 -4.44
C LEU A 260 -1.06 7.02 -4.02
N GLN A 261 0.24 7.26 -3.76
CA GLN A 261 0.75 8.58 -3.40
C GLN A 261 0.77 9.57 -4.57
N LEU A 262 1.19 9.13 -5.77
CA LEU A 262 1.17 9.96 -6.97
C LEU A 262 -0.25 10.43 -7.28
N MET A 263 -1.20 9.50 -7.33
CA MET A 263 -2.59 9.82 -7.61
C MET A 263 -3.18 10.73 -6.53
N GLY A 264 -2.92 10.47 -5.24
CA GLY A 264 -3.34 11.36 -4.15
C GLY A 264 -2.83 12.80 -4.29
N ALA A 265 -1.54 12.96 -4.65
CA ALA A 265 -0.95 14.27 -4.89
C ALA A 265 -1.62 15.01 -6.06
N LEU A 266 -1.81 14.30 -7.18
CA LEU A 266 -2.46 14.82 -8.38
C LEU A 266 -3.93 15.18 -8.13
N TYR A 267 -4.68 14.34 -7.41
CA TYR A 267 -6.08 14.60 -7.04
C TYR A 267 -6.24 15.93 -6.29
N MET A 268 -5.33 16.22 -5.36
CA MET A 268 -5.35 17.46 -4.58
C MET A 268 -4.84 18.69 -5.34
N GLY A 269 -4.31 18.52 -6.56
CA GLY A 269 -3.87 19.62 -7.42
C GLY A 269 -2.38 19.94 -7.35
N ASN A 270 -1.55 19.00 -6.88
CA ASN A 270 -0.10 19.15 -6.85
C ASN A 270 0.54 18.70 -8.17
N HIS A 271 1.71 19.22 -8.46
CA HIS A 271 2.62 18.70 -9.49
C HIS A 271 3.73 17.91 -8.80
N VAL A 272 3.99 16.68 -9.26
CA VAL A 272 4.87 15.74 -8.56
C VAL A 272 6.19 15.55 -9.29
N THR A 273 7.31 15.65 -8.56
CA THR A 273 8.59 15.08 -9.01
C THR A 273 8.85 13.76 -8.29
N LEU A 274 8.74 12.67 -9.04
CA LEU A 274 8.81 11.29 -8.57
C LEU A 274 10.24 10.75 -8.67
N LYS A 275 10.71 10.09 -7.60
CA LYS A 275 11.91 9.25 -7.60
C LYS A 275 11.57 7.92 -6.95
N CYS A 276 11.68 6.82 -7.68
CA CYS A 276 11.52 5.47 -7.11
C CYS A 276 12.89 4.88 -6.72
N ALA A 277 12.88 3.78 -5.97
CA ALA A 277 14.09 2.99 -5.79
C ALA A 277 14.60 2.49 -7.16
N SER A 278 15.89 2.68 -7.43
CA SER A 278 16.54 2.38 -8.71
C SER A 278 16.20 0.96 -9.21
N MET A 279 16.33 -0.01 -8.31
CA MET A 279 16.14 -1.44 -8.59
C MET A 279 14.77 -1.83 -9.14
N THR A 280 13.72 -1.06 -8.82
CA THR A 280 12.34 -1.40 -9.16
C THR A 280 11.62 -0.30 -9.93
N SER A 281 12.32 0.81 -10.21
CA SER A 281 11.77 2.01 -10.85
C SER A 281 11.12 1.77 -12.22
N MET A 282 11.47 0.69 -12.90
CA MET A 282 10.85 0.32 -14.19
C MET A 282 9.33 0.12 -14.10
N VAL A 283 8.82 -0.34 -12.95
CA VAL A 283 7.38 -0.55 -12.75
C VAL A 283 6.62 0.77 -12.85
N MET A 284 7.22 1.85 -12.33
CA MET A 284 6.63 3.19 -12.44
C MET A 284 6.80 3.82 -13.83
N GLU A 285 7.83 3.45 -14.59
CA GLU A 285 7.91 3.85 -16.00
C GLU A 285 6.74 3.25 -16.80
N GLU A 286 6.47 1.95 -16.65
CA GLU A 286 5.32 1.29 -17.27
C GLU A 286 3.99 1.89 -16.81
N TRP A 287 3.87 2.21 -15.52
CA TRP A 287 2.70 2.88 -14.97
C TRP A 287 2.46 4.25 -15.60
N LEU A 288 3.50 5.10 -15.72
CA LEU A 288 3.37 6.41 -16.36
C LEU A 288 2.97 6.29 -17.83
N ARG A 289 3.49 5.29 -18.56
CA ARG A 289 3.05 5.01 -19.94
C ARG A 289 1.56 4.66 -20.00
N LEU A 290 1.07 3.83 -19.08
CA LEU A 290 -0.37 3.51 -18.98
C LEU A 290 -1.21 4.74 -18.61
N MET A 291 -0.75 5.57 -17.66
CA MET A 291 -1.41 6.83 -17.30
C MET A 291 -1.57 7.76 -18.51
N HIS A 292 -0.51 7.96 -19.28
CA HIS A 292 -0.57 8.82 -20.46
C HIS A 292 -1.46 8.21 -21.56
N LYS A 293 -1.42 6.87 -21.73
CA LYS A 293 -2.28 6.16 -22.69
C LYS A 293 -3.78 6.43 -22.44
N VAL A 294 -4.20 6.50 -21.18
CA VAL A 294 -5.62 6.75 -20.85
C VAL A 294 -6.00 8.25 -20.81
N GLY A 295 -5.04 9.14 -21.06
CA GLY A 295 -5.24 10.58 -21.20
C GLY A 295 -4.85 11.42 -19.98
N ALA A 296 -4.05 10.90 -19.05
CA ALA A 296 -3.46 11.73 -18.01
C ALA A 296 -2.49 12.76 -18.63
N PRO A 297 -2.52 14.04 -18.24
CA PRO A 297 -1.65 15.05 -18.84
C PRO A 297 -0.16 14.74 -18.56
N PRO A 298 0.69 14.58 -19.60
CA PRO A 298 2.11 14.27 -19.44
C PRO A 298 2.90 15.30 -18.62
N THR A 299 2.41 16.54 -18.53
CA THR A 299 3.09 17.63 -17.84
C THR A 299 2.78 17.72 -16.34
N ASP A 300 1.93 16.84 -15.80
CA ASP A 300 1.54 16.90 -14.39
C ASP A 300 2.53 16.18 -13.44
N VAL A 301 3.45 15.40 -14.02
CA VAL A 301 4.44 14.60 -13.28
C VAL A 301 5.79 14.61 -14.01
N ASN A 302 6.87 14.69 -13.22
CA ASN A 302 8.22 14.37 -13.66
C ASN A 302 8.69 13.10 -12.93
N MET A 303 9.57 12.33 -13.56
CA MET A 303 10.25 11.18 -12.97
C MET A 303 11.76 11.30 -13.18
N ILE A 304 12.53 11.12 -12.12
CA ILE A 304 13.99 11.16 -12.15
C ILE A 304 14.58 9.84 -11.62
N HIS A 305 15.51 9.29 -12.39
CA HIS A 305 16.36 8.17 -12.00
C HIS A 305 17.71 8.73 -11.56
N CYS A 306 18.02 8.60 -10.26
CA CYS A 306 19.27 9.07 -9.68
C CYS A 306 19.55 8.39 -8.33
N GLY A 307 20.81 8.47 -7.89
CA GLY A 307 21.21 8.06 -6.55
C GLY A 307 20.66 8.98 -5.44
N GLY A 308 20.61 8.48 -4.20
CA GLY A 308 20.03 9.21 -3.06
C GLY A 308 20.65 10.58 -2.80
N LYS A 309 21.98 10.73 -2.98
CA LYS A 309 22.66 12.02 -2.83
C LYS A 309 22.20 13.06 -3.86
N VAL A 310 21.98 12.65 -5.10
CA VAL A 310 21.49 13.53 -6.17
C VAL A 310 20.02 13.90 -5.91
N ALA A 311 19.20 12.96 -5.45
CA ALA A 311 17.83 13.24 -5.03
C ALA A 311 17.78 14.24 -3.87
N GLU A 312 18.68 14.14 -2.88
CA GLU A 312 18.81 15.11 -1.80
C GLU A 312 19.11 16.52 -2.34
N THR A 313 20.09 16.65 -3.25
CA THR A 313 20.41 17.92 -3.91
C THR A 313 19.21 18.49 -4.67
N LEU A 314 18.47 17.66 -5.40
CA LEU A 314 17.25 18.06 -6.09
C LEU A 314 16.20 18.62 -5.12
N LEU A 315 16.03 18.02 -3.93
CA LEU A 315 15.10 18.54 -2.92
C LEU A 315 15.55 19.90 -2.36
N ILE A 316 16.86 20.07 -2.13
CA ILE A 316 17.44 21.34 -1.65
C ILE A 316 17.21 22.45 -2.68
N GLU A 317 17.53 22.18 -3.94
CA GLU A 317 17.47 23.18 -5.01
C GLU A 317 16.04 23.41 -5.51
N GLY A 318 15.27 22.34 -5.70
CA GLY A 318 13.88 22.38 -6.15
C GLY A 318 12.93 22.97 -5.11
N ARG A 319 13.27 22.88 -3.81
CA ARG A 319 12.50 23.38 -2.67
C ARG A 319 11.00 23.02 -2.76
N PRO A 320 10.65 21.73 -2.89
CA PRO A 320 9.24 21.32 -2.88
C PRO A 320 8.57 21.78 -1.58
N ARG A 321 7.27 22.05 -1.68
CA ARG A 321 6.46 22.56 -0.56
C ARG A 321 6.12 21.46 0.44
N VAL A 322 5.98 20.23 -0.05
CA VAL A 322 5.93 18.99 0.72
C VAL A 322 6.66 17.90 -0.06
N THR A 323 7.45 17.10 0.65
CA THR A 323 8.01 15.83 0.16
C THR A 323 7.28 14.69 0.85
N LEU A 324 6.83 13.65 0.12
CA LEU A 324 6.49 12.37 0.71
C LEU A 324 7.68 11.44 0.54
N PHE A 325 8.20 10.93 1.65
CA PHE A 325 9.24 9.91 1.65
C PHE A 325 8.72 8.62 2.27
N THR A 326 8.97 7.51 1.58
CA THR A 326 8.73 6.18 2.09
C THR A 326 10.01 5.35 1.98
N GLY A 327 10.52 4.83 3.11
CA GLY A 327 11.80 4.12 3.18
C GLY A 327 12.40 4.03 4.59
N SER A 328 13.72 3.94 4.72
CA SER A 328 14.35 3.74 6.04
C SER A 328 14.31 4.98 6.93
N SER A 329 14.18 4.80 8.25
CA SER A 329 14.15 5.92 9.21
C SER A 329 15.41 6.80 9.17
N VAL A 330 16.59 6.21 8.91
CA VAL A 330 17.84 6.98 8.76
C VAL A 330 17.75 7.99 7.62
N VAL A 331 17.17 7.60 6.48
CA VAL A 331 16.97 8.51 5.34
C VAL A 331 15.81 9.46 5.62
N ALA A 332 14.74 8.99 6.27
CA ALA A 332 13.61 9.83 6.66
C ALA A 332 14.05 11.02 7.53
N GLU A 333 14.85 10.78 8.57
CA GLU A 333 15.37 11.84 9.44
C GLU A 333 16.33 12.79 8.71
N ARG A 334 17.19 12.24 7.83
CA ARG A 334 18.05 13.06 6.97
C ARG A 334 17.23 14.00 6.10
N LEU A 335 16.19 13.48 5.44
CA LEU A 335 15.33 14.27 4.56
C LEU A 335 14.43 15.24 5.33
N ALA A 336 13.99 14.89 6.54
CA ALA A 336 13.27 15.82 7.41
C ALA A 336 14.11 17.04 7.76
N SER A 337 15.40 16.84 8.06
CA SER A 337 16.36 17.93 8.29
C SER A 337 16.55 18.78 7.03
N VAL A 338 16.87 18.14 5.89
CA VAL A 338 17.13 18.81 4.61
C VAL A 338 15.92 19.60 4.09
N THR A 339 14.71 19.09 4.31
CA THR A 339 13.45 19.76 3.92
C THR A 339 12.95 20.75 4.99
N ALA A 340 13.66 20.89 6.12
CA ALA A 340 13.24 21.69 7.27
C ALA A 340 11.81 21.36 7.72
N GLY A 341 11.52 20.07 7.88
CA GLY A 341 10.22 19.56 8.33
C GLY A 341 9.10 19.59 7.29
N ARG A 342 9.36 20.03 6.05
CA ARG A 342 8.37 19.99 4.94
C ARG A 342 8.28 18.61 4.32
N ILE A 343 8.00 17.62 5.15
CA ILE A 343 8.01 16.22 4.76
C ILE A 343 6.85 15.47 5.42
N LYS A 344 6.34 14.46 4.70
CA LYS A 344 5.49 13.40 5.21
C LYS A 344 6.25 12.08 5.09
N ILE A 345 6.18 11.26 6.12
CA ILE A 345 7.05 10.09 6.30
C ILE A 345 6.20 8.84 6.56
N GLU A 346 6.46 7.80 5.78
CA GLU A 346 6.19 6.41 6.16
C GLU A 346 7.56 5.71 6.21
N ASP A 347 8.07 5.50 7.42
CA ASP A 347 9.39 4.93 7.61
C ASP A 347 9.35 3.51 8.22
N ALA A 348 10.52 2.99 8.57
CA ALA A 348 10.71 1.63 9.05
C ALA A 348 9.78 1.29 10.23
N GLY A 349 9.38 0.02 10.30
CA GLY A 349 8.58 -0.54 11.40
C GLY A 349 9.39 -1.58 12.17
N PHE A 350 9.27 -1.59 13.50
CA PHE A 350 9.60 -2.79 14.28
C PHE A 350 8.30 -3.36 14.85
N ASP A 351 7.54 -4.00 13.97
CA ASP A 351 6.14 -4.32 14.24
C ASP A 351 5.99 -5.57 15.09
N TRP A 352 5.07 -5.48 16.04
CA TRP A 352 4.87 -6.48 17.07
C TRP A 352 3.52 -7.18 16.98
N LYS A 353 3.52 -8.46 17.37
CA LYS A 353 2.31 -9.24 17.61
C LYS A 353 2.26 -9.73 19.04
N ILE A 354 1.17 -9.44 19.74
CA ILE A 354 0.89 -9.97 21.09
C ILE A 354 -0.20 -11.04 20.99
N LEU A 355 0.14 -12.27 21.38
CA LEU A 355 -0.84 -13.33 21.59
C LEU A 355 -1.22 -13.34 23.07
N GLY A 356 -2.44 -12.88 23.37
CA GLY A 356 -3.02 -12.91 24.71
C GLY A 356 -3.62 -14.27 25.07
N PRO A 357 -4.13 -14.42 26.31
CA PRO A 357 -4.93 -15.57 26.67
C PRO A 357 -6.18 -15.67 25.76
N VAL A 358 -6.53 -16.91 25.41
CA VAL A 358 -7.75 -17.24 24.66
C VAL A 358 -8.41 -18.50 25.22
N ARG A 359 -9.73 -18.61 25.07
CA ARG A 359 -10.50 -19.73 25.66
C ARG A 359 -10.21 -21.10 25.01
N ASN A 360 -9.88 -21.14 23.72
CA ASN A 360 -9.63 -22.39 23.00
C ASN A 360 -8.48 -22.26 22.01
N ILE A 361 -7.25 -22.45 22.49
CA ILE A 361 -6.03 -22.39 21.67
C ILE A 361 -6.03 -23.45 20.58
N ALA A 362 -6.43 -24.69 20.89
CA ALA A 362 -6.39 -25.81 19.95
C ALA A 362 -7.16 -25.51 18.65
N SER A 363 -8.32 -24.86 18.75
CA SER A 363 -9.13 -24.46 17.58
C SER A 363 -8.51 -23.33 16.74
N GLN A 364 -7.57 -22.58 17.30
CA GLN A 364 -6.98 -21.38 16.68
C GLN A 364 -5.53 -21.59 16.24
N LEU A 365 -4.83 -22.59 16.78
CA LEU A 365 -3.39 -22.80 16.64
C LEU A 365 -2.95 -22.79 15.17
N GLU A 366 -3.62 -23.56 14.31
CA GLU A 366 -3.32 -23.65 12.88
C GLU A 366 -3.38 -22.28 12.19
N HIS A 367 -4.50 -21.57 12.37
CA HIS A 367 -4.73 -20.27 11.73
C HIS A 367 -3.75 -19.20 12.26
N ILE A 368 -3.47 -19.20 13.56
CA ILE A 368 -2.53 -18.24 14.16
C ILE A 368 -1.09 -18.53 13.72
N ALA A 369 -0.67 -19.80 13.71
CA ALA A 369 0.65 -20.16 13.18
C ALA A 369 0.81 -19.76 11.72
N TRP A 370 -0.20 -20.03 10.88
CA TRP A 370 -0.25 -19.58 9.49
C TRP A 370 -0.19 -18.05 9.35
N THR A 371 -0.95 -17.32 10.17
CA THR A 371 -0.94 -15.85 10.15
C THR A 371 0.41 -15.29 10.58
N CYS A 372 1.05 -15.87 11.60
CA CYS A 372 2.41 -15.52 12.03
C CYS A 372 3.44 -15.78 10.94
N ASP A 373 3.37 -16.91 10.24
CA ASP A 373 4.24 -17.22 9.10
C ASP A 373 4.06 -16.21 7.96
N GLN A 374 2.81 -15.88 7.61
CA GLN A 374 2.52 -14.92 6.54
C GLN A 374 2.96 -13.50 6.90
N ASP A 375 2.72 -13.06 8.14
CA ASP A 375 3.10 -11.73 8.59
C ASP A 375 4.62 -11.54 8.69
N ALA A 376 5.36 -12.58 9.09
CA ALA A 376 6.82 -12.48 9.24
C ALA A 376 7.57 -12.73 7.92
N TYR A 377 7.08 -13.63 7.06
CA TYR A 377 7.91 -14.19 5.98
C TYR A 377 7.34 -14.03 4.58
N ALA A 378 6.08 -13.61 4.39
CA ALA A 378 5.59 -13.29 3.05
C ALA A 378 6.39 -12.12 2.47
N HIS A 379 6.73 -12.19 1.18
CA HIS A 379 7.70 -11.29 0.54
C HIS A 379 9.08 -11.33 1.22
N THR A 380 9.46 -12.48 1.80
CA THR A 380 10.75 -12.64 2.50
C THR A 380 10.89 -11.62 3.64
N GLY A 381 9.78 -11.26 4.29
CA GLY A 381 9.75 -10.24 5.36
C GLY A 381 10.02 -8.80 4.91
N GLN A 382 10.10 -8.53 3.60
CA GLN A 382 10.39 -7.19 3.05
C GLN A 382 9.14 -6.30 2.99
N LYS A 383 8.42 -6.20 4.10
CA LYS A 383 7.28 -5.29 4.26
C LYS A 383 7.55 -4.42 5.46
N CYS A 384 7.28 -3.11 5.35
CA CYS A 384 7.33 -2.22 6.52
C CYS A 384 6.38 -2.72 7.62
N SER A 385 5.30 -3.41 7.23
CA SER A 385 4.31 -4.03 8.12
C SER A 385 4.67 -5.43 8.67
N ALA A 386 5.87 -5.95 8.39
CA ALA A 386 6.23 -7.35 8.68
C ALA A 386 6.37 -7.61 10.19
N GLN A 387 5.85 -8.75 10.66
CA GLN A 387 5.99 -9.16 12.06
C GLN A 387 7.46 -9.40 12.39
N SER A 388 8.07 -8.44 13.10
CA SER A 388 9.47 -8.47 13.52
C SER A 388 9.63 -9.06 14.92
N ILE A 389 8.60 -8.95 15.76
CA ILE A 389 8.59 -9.57 17.09
C ILE A 389 7.24 -10.20 17.46
N LEU A 390 7.29 -11.39 18.06
CA LEU A 390 6.14 -12.13 18.59
C LEU A 390 6.23 -12.28 20.10
N PHE A 391 5.29 -11.68 20.83
CA PHE A 391 5.08 -11.87 22.27
C PHE A 391 3.99 -12.94 22.48
N ALA A 392 4.40 -14.20 22.65
CA ALA A 392 3.46 -15.31 22.82
C ALA A 392 3.14 -15.54 24.31
N HIS A 393 1.85 -15.50 24.69
CA HIS A 393 1.48 -15.95 26.03
C HIS A 393 1.84 -17.43 26.20
N HIS A 394 2.29 -17.83 27.40
CA HIS A 394 2.87 -19.14 27.65
C HIS A 394 1.98 -20.33 27.25
N ASP A 395 0.65 -20.18 27.32
CA ASP A 395 -0.29 -21.21 26.87
C ASP A 395 -0.16 -21.53 25.37
N TRP A 396 0.14 -20.53 24.53
CA TRP A 396 0.38 -20.73 23.10
C TRP A 396 1.69 -21.49 22.87
N VAL A 397 2.71 -21.19 23.66
CA VAL A 397 4.00 -21.88 23.60
C VAL A 397 3.82 -23.34 24.00
N ASN A 398 3.11 -23.60 25.10
CA ASN A 398 2.80 -24.96 25.57
C ASN A 398 1.94 -25.75 24.57
N ALA A 399 1.11 -25.07 23.78
CA ALA A 399 0.30 -25.68 22.73
C ALA A 399 1.08 -26.00 21.44
N GLY A 400 2.39 -25.71 21.37
CA GLY A 400 3.23 -26.05 20.22
C GLY A 400 3.24 -25.00 19.10
N LEU A 401 2.97 -23.72 19.41
CA LEU A 401 2.92 -22.66 18.41
C LEU A 401 4.24 -22.51 17.64
N PHE A 402 5.38 -22.55 18.33
CA PHE A 402 6.68 -22.32 17.68
C PHE A 402 7.07 -23.49 16.76
N GLU A 403 6.77 -24.71 17.17
CA GLU A 403 6.94 -25.92 16.36
C GLU A 403 6.09 -25.83 15.09
N LYS A 404 4.81 -25.48 15.25
CA LYS A 404 3.87 -25.33 14.14
C LYS A 404 4.25 -24.20 13.17
N MET A 405 4.72 -23.06 13.68
CA MET A 405 5.29 -22.00 12.85
C MET A 405 6.50 -22.50 12.06
N GLY A 406 7.37 -23.29 12.69
CA GLY A 406 8.54 -23.88 12.03
C GLY A 406 8.17 -24.91 10.95
N GLU A 407 7.08 -25.67 11.11
CA GLU A 407 6.55 -26.56 10.07
C GLU A 407 6.16 -25.77 8.82
N ILE A 408 5.29 -24.77 8.98
CA ILE A 408 4.79 -23.94 7.87
C ILE A 408 5.94 -23.18 7.20
N ALA A 409 6.86 -22.62 7.98
CA ALA A 409 8.01 -21.88 7.47
C ALA A 409 8.90 -22.72 6.53
N ARG A 410 9.05 -24.03 6.78
CA ARG A 410 9.85 -24.94 5.94
C ARG A 410 9.20 -25.28 4.61
N GLU A 411 7.90 -25.03 4.45
CA GLU A 411 7.18 -25.25 3.19
C GLU A 411 7.48 -24.15 2.16
N ARG A 412 8.08 -23.03 2.58
CA ARG A 412 8.45 -21.93 1.69
C ARG A 412 9.57 -22.35 0.74
N SER A 413 9.45 -21.91 -0.51
CA SER A 413 10.36 -22.29 -1.59
C SER A 413 10.73 -21.11 -2.49
N LEU A 414 11.97 -21.13 -2.98
CA LEU A 414 12.43 -20.21 -4.02
C LEU A 414 11.68 -20.40 -5.34
N SER A 415 11.23 -21.63 -5.63
CA SER A 415 10.56 -21.99 -6.89
C SER A 415 9.25 -21.21 -7.13
N ASN A 416 8.54 -20.84 -6.08
CA ASN A 416 7.31 -20.06 -6.13
C ASN A 416 7.43 -18.70 -5.42
N LEU A 417 8.66 -18.31 -5.06
CA LEU A 417 9.01 -17.06 -4.37
C LEU A 417 8.21 -16.80 -3.09
N THR A 418 7.80 -17.87 -2.40
CA THR A 418 7.31 -17.76 -1.01
C THR A 418 8.47 -17.50 -0.04
N ILE A 419 9.71 -17.75 -0.47
CA ILE A 419 10.95 -17.17 0.04
C ILE A 419 11.81 -16.78 -1.16
N GLY A 420 12.65 -15.74 -1.04
CA GLY A 420 13.46 -15.23 -2.15
C GLY A 420 14.57 -14.28 -1.73
N PRO A 421 15.17 -13.55 -2.68
CA PRO A 421 16.18 -12.52 -2.41
C PRO A 421 15.73 -11.45 -1.41
N VAL A 422 16.66 -11.00 -0.57
CA VAL A 422 16.55 -9.83 0.30
C VAL A 422 17.33 -8.68 -0.32
N LEU A 423 16.64 -7.62 -0.75
CA LEU A 423 17.23 -6.56 -1.57
C LEU A 423 17.97 -5.49 -0.77
N SER A 424 17.76 -5.42 0.55
CA SER A 424 18.31 -4.41 1.44
C SER A 424 19.43 -4.91 2.38
N HIS A 425 19.61 -6.23 2.48
CA HIS A 425 20.57 -6.85 3.38
C HIS A 425 21.24 -8.03 2.68
N THR A 426 22.54 -8.22 2.93
CA THR A 426 23.26 -9.41 2.51
C THR A 426 22.96 -10.59 3.44
N THR A 427 23.29 -11.80 3.01
CA THR A 427 23.23 -13.00 3.87
C THR A 427 24.09 -12.82 5.12
N ALA A 428 25.28 -12.23 4.98
CA ALA A 428 26.18 -11.96 6.08
C ALA A 428 25.59 -10.97 7.10
N ASP A 429 24.87 -9.93 6.65
CA ASP A 429 24.21 -8.98 7.55
C ASP A 429 23.18 -9.68 8.46
N ILE A 430 22.37 -10.58 7.88
CA ILE A 430 21.34 -11.33 8.61
C ILE A 430 21.99 -12.33 9.58
N GLN A 431 23.00 -13.08 9.12
CA GLN A 431 23.77 -14.01 9.98
C GLN A 431 24.43 -13.29 11.16
N ASN A 432 25.11 -12.16 10.90
CA ASN A 432 25.76 -11.37 11.94
C ASN A 432 24.75 -10.85 12.97
N HIS A 433 23.52 -10.53 12.56
CA HIS A 433 22.47 -10.14 13.49
C HIS A 433 21.99 -11.33 14.34
N GLN A 434 21.75 -12.49 13.71
CA GLN A 434 21.42 -13.72 14.42
C GLN A 434 22.46 -14.06 15.49
N GLU A 435 23.75 -14.06 15.12
CA GLU A 435 24.84 -14.36 16.05
C GLU A 435 24.91 -13.39 17.23
N LYS A 436 24.58 -12.11 17.03
CA LYS A 436 24.49 -11.13 18.12
C LYS A 436 23.35 -11.47 19.08
N LEU A 437 22.18 -11.86 18.58
CA LEU A 437 21.06 -12.29 19.42
C LEU A 437 21.39 -13.56 20.20
N LEU A 438 22.08 -14.52 19.58
CA LEU A 438 22.46 -15.78 20.24
C LEU A 438 23.51 -15.63 21.36
N LYS A 439 24.12 -14.46 21.51
CA LYS A 439 24.98 -14.13 22.67
C LYS A 439 24.16 -13.76 23.92
N ILE A 440 22.87 -13.47 23.76
CA ILE A 440 21.98 -13.13 24.88
C ILE A 440 21.65 -14.42 25.66
N PRO A 441 21.75 -14.42 27.00
CA PRO A 441 21.46 -15.61 27.80
C PRO A 441 20.09 -16.22 27.50
N GLY A 442 20.06 -17.54 27.27
CA GLY A 442 18.82 -18.27 26.96
C GLY A 442 18.26 -18.05 25.56
N ALA A 443 18.91 -17.22 24.73
CA ALA A 443 18.53 -17.08 23.33
C ALA A 443 18.85 -18.35 22.53
N LYS A 444 17.97 -18.70 21.59
CA LYS A 444 18.15 -19.88 20.74
C LYS A 444 17.42 -19.73 19.41
N VAL A 445 17.94 -20.35 18.35
CA VAL A 445 17.20 -20.47 17.09
C VAL A 445 16.04 -21.44 17.32
N LEU A 446 14.81 -21.01 17.01
CA LEU A 446 13.63 -21.88 17.02
C LEU A 446 13.56 -22.70 15.73
N PHE A 447 13.77 -22.05 14.59
CA PHE A 447 13.85 -22.66 13.26
C PHE A 447 14.57 -21.72 12.28
N GLY A 448 14.98 -22.26 11.14
CA GLY A 448 15.75 -21.55 10.12
C GLY A 448 17.21 -21.33 10.52
N GLY A 449 17.71 -20.13 10.26
CA GLY A 449 19.02 -19.67 10.68
C GLY A 449 20.18 -20.10 9.79
N LYS A 450 19.88 -20.42 8.53
CA LYS A 450 20.87 -20.83 7.52
C LYS A 450 20.66 -20.07 6.21
N PRO A 451 21.73 -19.85 5.43
CA PRO A 451 21.61 -19.39 4.05
C PRO A 451 20.78 -20.37 3.21
N LEU A 452 20.03 -19.85 2.24
CA LEU A 452 19.44 -20.68 1.20
C LEU A 452 20.55 -21.34 0.37
N THR A 453 20.25 -22.50 -0.23
CA THR A 453 21.20 -23.23 -1.08
C THR A 453 20.59 -23.47 -2.47
N GLY A 454 21.44 -23.80 -3.45
CA GLY A 454 20.97 -24.15 -4.80
C GLY A 454 20.36 -22.99 -5.60
N HIS A 455 20.81 -21.75 -5.36
CA HIS A 455 20.31 -20.56 -6.06
C HIS A 455 21.43 -19.78 -6.76
N THR A 456 21.03 -18.82 -7.60
CA THR A 456 21.94 -17.89 -8.32
C THR A 456 21.77 -16.43 -7.91
N ILE A 457 21.13 -16.18 -6.76
CA ILE A 457 20.99 -14.86 -6.15
C ILE A 457 22.40 -14.25 -5.94
N PRO A 458 22.68 -13.04 -6.45
CA PRO A 458 23.98 -12.41 -6.33
C PRO A 458 24.28 -11.99 -4.88
N GLU A 459 25.55 -11.96 -4.49
CA GLU A 459 25.99 -11.70 -3.10
C GLU A 459 25.59 -10.32 -2.55
N CYS A 460 25.27 -9.35 -3.42
CA CYS A 460 24.74 -8.05 -3.01
C CYS A 460 23.33 -8.14 -2.41
N TYR A 461 22.64 -9.26 -2.58
CA TYR A 461 21.34 -9.55 -2.00
C TYR A 461 21.41 -10.74 -1.05
N GLY A 462 20.59 -10.72 -0.01
CA GLY A 462 20.51 -11.79 0.98
C GLY A 462 19.70 -12.97 0.47
N ALA A 463 20.07 -14.16 0.92
CA ALA A 463 19.37 -15.40 0.64
C ALA A 463 19.37 -16.25 1.91
N TYR A 464 18.31 -16.16 2.70
CA TYR A 464 18.24 -16.73 4.04
C TYR A 464 16.93 -17.47 4.29
N GLU A 465 16.99 -18.56 5.05
CA GLU A 465 15.80 -19.29 5.48
C GLU A 465 14.91 -18.39 6.36
N PRO A 466 13.57 -18.59 6.34
CA PRO A 466 12.68 -18.03 7.37
C PRO A 466 13.20 -18.38 8.76
N THR A 467 13.59 -17.35 9.52
CA THR A 467 14.33 -17.52 10.77
C THR A 467 13.55 -16.93 11.93
N ALA A 468 13.48 -17.67 13.03
CA ALA A 468 12.98 -17.17 14.31
C ALA A 468 14.01 -17.43 15.40
N VAL A 469 14.37 -16.38 16.14
CA VAL A 469 15.25 -16.48 17.32
C VAL A 469 14.43 -16.18 18.56
N PHE A 470 14.38 -17.14 19.47
CA PHE A 470 13.81 -16.94 20.80
C PHE A 470 14.78 -16.12 21.66
N VAL A 471 14.26 -15.12 22.36
CA VAL A 471 14.97 -14.38 23.42
C VAL A 471 14.06 -14.28 24.64
N PRO A 472 14.48 -14.69 25.86
CA PRO A 472 13.68 -14.54 27.07
C PRO A 472 13.27 -13.07 27.28
N LEU A 473 12.00 -12.82 27.64
CA LEU A 473 11.48 -11.45 27.76
C LEU A 473 12.29 -10.59 28.74
N GLU A 474 12.68 -11.17 29.87
CA GLU A 474 13.49 -10.50 30.89
C GLU A 474 14.89 -10.12 30.41
N GLU A 475 15.46 -10.86 29.45
CA GLU A 475 16.73 -10.52 28.81
C GLU A 475 16.54 -9.50 27.69
N LEU A 476 15.47 -9.65 26.91
CA LEU A 476 15.12 -8.75 25.80
C LEU A 476 14.94 -7.31 26.26
N VAL A 477 14.26 -7.11 27.40
CA VAL A 477 13.96 -5.78 27.93
C VAL A 477 15.16 -5.13 28.62
N LYS A 478 16.28 -5.82 28.82
CA LYS A 478 17.47 -5.18 29.41
C LYS A 478 18.01 -4.09 28.48
N PRO A 479 18.41 -2.91 29.00
CA PRO A 479 18.89 -1.80 28.17
C PRO A 479 20.00 -2.17 27.17
N GLU A 480 20.94 -3.01 27.58
CA GLU A 480 22.07 -3.48 26.77
C GLU A 480 21.66 -4.39 25.60
N ASN A 481 20.52 -5.07 25.70
CA ASN A 481 20.03 -6.01 24.69
C ASN A 481 18.95 -5.41 23.80
N PHE A 482 18.14 -4.49 24.35
CA PHE A 482 16.90 -4.02 23.73
C PHE A 482 17.11 -3.51 22.30
N SER A 483 18.10 -2.66 22.06
CA SER A 483 18.39 -2.13 20.72
C SER A 483 18.80 -3.21 19.70
N THR A 484 19.45 -4.28 20.16
CA THR A 484 19.77 -5.43 19.31
C THR A 484 18.52 -6.26 19.05
N CYS A 485 17.69 -6.49 20.06
CA CYS A 485 16.42 -7.23 19.91
C CYS A 485 15.37 -6.49 19.07
N THR A 486 15.39 -5.16 19.06
CA THR A 486 14.42 -4.31 18.34
C THR A 486 15.00 -3.64 17.10
N LYS A 487 16.10 -4.19 16.56
CA LYS A 487 16.63 -3.73 15.28
C LYS A 487 15.80 -4.35 14.15
N GLU A 488 15.23 -3.51 13.29
CA GLU A 488 14.57 -3.96 12.07
C GLU A 488 15.59 -4.71 11.19
N ILE A 489 15.22 -5.95 10.83
CA ILE A 489 15.86 -6.73 9.77
C ILE A 489 14.81 -6.88 8.68
N PHE A 490 14.99 -6.13 7.59
CA PHE A 490 14.04 -6.09 6.49
C PHE A 490 14.19 -7.32 5.58
N GLY A 491 13.95 -8.49 6.18
CA GLY A 491 14.25 -9.81 5.65
C GLY A 491 13.46 -10.88 6.41
N PRO A 492 13.71 -12.17 6.16
CA PRO A 492 12.84 -13.24 6.63
C PRO A 492 13.23 -13.65 8.06
N PHE A 493 13.16 -12.70 8.99
CA PHE A 493 13.70 -12.81 10.34
C PHE A 493 12.74 -12.23 11.37
N GLN A 494 12.52 -12.94 12.49
CA GLN A 494 11.77 -12.41 13.62
C GLN A 494 12.38 -12.82 14.96
N VAL A 495 12.13 -12.00 15.99
CA VAL A 495 12.38 -12.33 17.38
C VAL A 495 11.10 -12.91 17.99
N CYS A 496 11.21 -14.03 18.69
CA CYS A 496 10.11 -14.60 19.47
C CYS A 496 10.42 -14.48 20.96
N THR A 497 9.41 -14.20 21.77
CA THR A 497 9.51 -14.25 23.22
C THR A 497 8.24 -14.81 23.85
N ALA A 498 8.32 -15.20 25.11
CA ALA A 498 7.21 -15.78 25.86
C ALA A 498 6.91 -14.94 27.10
N TRP A 499 5.64 -14.80 27.45
CA TRP A 499 5.20 -14.06 28.63
C TRP A 499 4.08 -14.79 29.39
N LYS A 500 3.99 -14.54 30.69
CA LYS A 500 2.94 -15.04 31.59
C LYS A 500 1.97 -13.89 31.91
N SER A 501 0.77 -14.19 32.40
CA SER A 501 -0.26 -13.15 32.67
C SER A 501 0.22 -11.98 33.53
N ASP A 502 1.10 -12.22 34.51
CA ASP A 502 1.71 -11.21 35.38
C ASP A 502 2.81 -10.37 34.69
N HIS A 503 3.26 -10.76 33.51
CA HIS A 503 4.27 -10.07 32.70
C HIS A 503 3.67 -9.15 31.62
N LEU A 504 2.34 -8.99 31.53
CA LEU A 504 1.73 -8.12 30.52
C LEU A 504 2.30 -6.70 30.56
N LYS A 505 2.53 -6.15 31.76
CA LYS A 505 3.16 -4.82 31.90
C LYS A 505 4.54 -4.77 31.24
N LEU A 506 5.35 -5.81 31.39
CA LEU A 506 6.70 -5.86 30.81
C LEU A 506 6.66 -5.91 29.27
N VAL A 507 5.67 -6.59 28.70
CA VAL A 507 5.41 -6.57 27.25
C VAL A 507 5.03 -5.17 26.79
N LEU A 508 4.12 -4.50 27.50
CA LEU A 508 3.67 -3.15 27.16
C LEU A 508 4.81 -2.11 27.29
N ASP A 509 5.61 -2.20 28.35
CA ASP A 509 6.80 -1.37 28.53
C ASP A 509 7.81 -1.60 27.38
N ALA A 510 7.93 -2.83 26.86
CA ALA A 510 8.77 -3.13 25.70
C ALA A 510 8.22 -2.48 24.43
N THR A 511 6.90 -2.53 24.18
CA THR A 511 6.29 -1.90 23.01
C THR A 511 6.36 -0.37 23.05
N GLU A 512 6.25 0.23 24.25
CA GLU A 512 6.37 1.68 24.46
C GLU A 512 7.81 2.18 24.21
N ARG A 513 8.82 1.37 24.55
CA ARG A 513 10.23 1.72 24.36
C ARG A 513 10.71 1.65 22.90
N MET A 514 9.92 1.04 22.01
CA MET A 514 10.26 0.97 20.59
C MET A 514 10.18 2.37 19.97
N SER A 515 11.07 2.69 19.04
CA SER A 515 11.11 4.01 18.39
C SER A 515 10.16 4.14 17.20
N ALA A 516 9.63 3.04 16.69
CA ALA A 516 8.76 2.99 15.51
C ALA A 516 7.39 2.41 15.87
N HIS A 517 6.32 3.05 15.38
CA HIS A 517 4.93 2.74 15.73
C HIS A 517 4.07 2.63 14.47
N LEU A 518 4.41 1.70 13.58
CA LEU A 518 3.74 1.50 12.31
C LEU A 518 2.55 0.53 12.43
N THR A 519 2.79 -0.79 12.45
CA THR A 519 1.73 -1.79 12.58
C THR A 519 1.85 -2.65 13.82
N ALA A 520 0.71 -3.19 14.25
CA ALA A 520 0.68 -4.09 15.39
C ALA A 520 -0.50 -5.05 15.33
N ALA A 521 -0.40 -6.16 16.06
CA ALA A 521 -1.48 -7.14 16.16
C ALA A 521 -1.72 -7.60 17.61
N VAL A 522 -2.98 -7.58 18.05
CA VAL A 522 -3.41 -8.08 19.37
C VAL A 522 -4.40 -9.23 19.20
N ILE A 523 -3.94 -10.45 19.47
CA ILE A 523 -4.74 -11.66 19.32
C ILE A 523 -5.28 -12.06 20.69
N SER A 524 -6.57 -11.79 20.91
CA SER A 524 -7.32 -12.32 22.05
C SER A 524 -8.82 -12.28 21.75
N ASP A 525 -9.59 -13.24 22.27
CA ASP A 525 -11.05 -13.21 22.26
C ASP A 525 -11.64 -12.43 23.44
N ASP A 526 -10.81 -12.06 24.42
CA ASP A 526 -11.21 -11.23 25.55
C ASP A 526 -11.21 -9.73 25.16
N PRO A 527 -12.36 -9.02 25.25
CA PRO A 527 -12.42 -7.59 24.99
C PRO A 527 -11.67 -6.74 26.04
N GLN A 528 -11.58 -7.17 27.30
CA GLN A 528 -10.89 -6.45 28.35
C GLN A 528 -9.37 -6.47 28.12
N VAL A 529 -8.81 -7.64 27.80
CA VAL A 529 -7.39 -7.77 27.44
C VAL A 529 -7.06 -6.94 26.22
N LYS A 530 -7.90 -7.01 25.16
CA LYS A 530 -7.71 -6.19 23.97
C LYS A 530 -7.71 -4.70 24.30
N ASN A 531 -8.71 -4.21 25.03
CA ASN A 531 -8.81 -2.78 25.37
C ASN A 531 -7.67 -2.33 26.29
N ALA A 532 -7.22 -3.18 27.21
CA ALA A 532 -6.08 -2.89 28.09
C ALA A 532 -4.78 -2.70 27.30
N ILE A 533 -4.57 -3.50 26.24
CA ILE A 533 -3.41 -3.35 25.36
C ILE A 533 -3.60 -2.14 24.44
N LEU A 534 -4.73 -2.05 23.72
CA LEU A 534 -4.99 -0.98 22.76
C LEU A 534 -4.96 0.42 23.40
N GLY A 535 -5.42 0.55 24.65
CA GLY A 535 -5.47 1.83 25.35
C GLY A 535 -4.11 2.40 25.75
N VAL A 536 -3.03 1.62 25.65
CA VAL A 536 -1.67 2.01 26.10
C VAL A 536 -0.59 1.73 25.05
N THR A 537 -0.99 1.49 23.79
CA THR A 537 -0.06 1.27 22.66
C THR A 537 -0.29 2.30 21.56
N VAL A 538 0.76 2.59 20.76
CA VAL A 538 0.78 3.75 19.85
C VAL A 538 0.61 3.39 18.37
N ASN A 539 0.96 2.18 17.92
CA ASN A 539 1.09 1.81 16.50
C ASN A 539 -0.11 2.26 15.63
N GLY A 540 0.17 3.05 14.60
CA GLY A 540 -0.84 3.78 13.81
C GLY A 540 -1.82 2.89 13.05
N THR A 541 -1.44 1.64 12.79
CA THR A 541 -2.32 0.62 12.20
C THR A 541 -2.30 -0.66 13.04
N THR A 542 -3.15 -0.72 14.07
CA THR A 542 -3.25 -1.88 14.96
C THR A 542 -4.47 -2.74 14.64
N TYR A 543 -4.25 -4.04 14.40
CA TYR A 543 -5.31 -5.02 14.21
C TYR A 543 -5.58 -5.75 15.53
N ALA A 544 -6.85 -5.96 15.88
CA ALA A 544 -7.22 -6.60 17.13
C ALA A 544 -8.32 -7.67 16.96
N GLY A 545 -8.13 -8.83 17.59
CA GLY A 545 -9.04 -9.98 17.52
C GLY A 545 -8.35 -11.27 17.11
N LEU A 546 -9.09 -12.39 17.11
CA LEU A 546 -8.54 -13.72 16.79
C LEU A 546 -7.95 -13.85 15.38
N ARG A 547 -8.30 -12.94 14.46
CA ARG A 547 -7.78 -12.89 13.09
C ARG A 547 -6.89 -11.68 12.84
N ALA A 548 -6.41 -11.04 13.90
CA ALA A 548 -5.48 -9.93 13.79
C ALA A 548 -4.18 -10.39 13.11
N ARG A 549 -3.63 -9.49 12.30
CA ARG A 549 -2.42 -9.65 11.49
C ARG A 549 -1.65 -8.34 11.54
N THR A 550 -0.38 -8.31 11.17
CA THR A 550 0.38 -7.04 11.04
C THR A 550 0.41 -6.57 9.58
N THR A 551 0.36 -7.49 8.61
CA THR A 551 0.54 -7.17 7.19
C THR A 551 -0.76 -7.05 6.40
N GLY A 552 -0.65 -6.50 5.19
CA GLY A 552 -1.72 -6.53 4.18
C GLY A 552 -2.87 -5.60 4.54
N ALA A 553 -2.54 -4.32 4.77
CA ALA A 553 -3.53 -3.26 4.86
C ALA A 553 -4.09 -2.94 3.46
N PRO A 554 -5.35 -3.26 3.15
CA PRO A 554 -5.99 -2.81 1.93
C PRO A 554 -6.28 -1.30 1.93
N GLN A 555 -6.61 -0.76 0.76
CA GLN A 555 -6.94 0.64 0.51
C GLN A 555 -8.21 1.17 1.22
N ASN A 556 -9.05 0.30 1.78
CA ASN A 556 -10.32 0.71 2.41
C ASN A 556 -10.16 1.22 3.84
N HIS A 557 -8.94 1.25 4.39
CA HIS A 557 -8.66 1.90 5.66
C HIS A 557 -7.28 2.56 5.64
N TRP A 558 -6.96 3.28 6.71
CA TRP A 558 -5.65 3.91 6.91
C TRP A 558 -4.54 2.85 7.01
N PHE A 559 -3.40 3.16 6.40
CA PHE A 559 -2.11 2.55 6.69
C PHE A 559 -1.08 3.67 6.87
N GLY A 560 -0.28 3.60 7.92
CA GLY A 560 0.74 4.60 8.26
C GLY A 560 1.01 4.66 9.77
N PRO A 561 2.12 5.30 10.18
CA PRO A 561 2.53 5.35 11.58
C PRO A 561 1.69 6.35 12.38
N ALA A 562 1.85 6.31 13.70
CA ALA A 562 1.34 7.31 14.64
C ALA A 562 2.45 7.76 15.61
N GLY A 563 2.18 8.78 16.41
CA GLY A 563 3.18 9.38 17.32
C GLY A 563 4.12 10.39 16.67
N ASP A 564 4.00 10.64 15.36
CA ASP A 564 4.81 11.62 14.62
C ASP A 564 3.91 12.62 13.86
N PRO A 565 4.05 13.95 14.04
CA PRO A 565 3.31 14.95 13.25
C PRO A 565 3.62 14.91 11.73
N ARG A 566 4.73 14.29 11.36
CA ARG A 566 5.15 14.06 9.97
C ARG A 566 4.55 12.77 9.40
N ALA A 567 3.87 11.95 10.19
CA ALA A 567 3.32 10.67 9.73
C ALA A 567 2.49 10.83 8.45
N ALA A 568 2.78 9.97 7.48
CA ALA A 568 2.02 9.84 6.26
C ALA A 568 1.01 8.69 6.39
N GLY A 569 -0.19 8.92 5.85
CA GLY A 569 -1.10 7.83 5.52
C GLY A 569 -1.02 7.48 4.05
N ILE A 570 -1.63 6.37 3.67
CA ILE A 570 -1.84 6.00 2.27
C ILE A 570 -3.23 5.39 2.04
N GLY A 571 -3.74 5.46 0.80
CA GLY A 571 -4.94 4.77 0.33
C GLY A 571 -6.27 5.47 0.62
N SER A 572 -6.54 5.84 1.87
CA SER A 572 -7.85 6.39 2.26
C SER A 572 -8.05 7.85 1.85
N PRO A 573 -9.30 8.35 1.77
CA PRO A 573 -9.57 9.77 1.56
C PRO A 573 -8.88 10.68 2.60
N GLU A 574 -8.86 10.26 3.86
CA GLU A 574 -8.23 10.97 4.97
C GLU A 574 -6.72 11.05 4.81
N ALA A 575 -6.08 9.94 4.41
CA ALA A 575 -4.66 9.92 4.10
C ALA A 575 -4.31 10.90 2.99
N ILE A 576 -5.08 10.90 1.88
CA ILE A 576 -4.85 11.81 0.75
C ILE A 576 -4.98 13.27 1.20
N LYS A 577 -6.07 13.62 1.89
CA LYS A 577 -6.28 14.99 2.39
C LYS A 577 -5.17 15.42 3.33
N LEU A 578 -4.74 14.57 4.26
CA LEU A 578 -3.71 14.86 5.25
C LEU A 578 -2.33 15.08 4.60
N VAL A 579 -1.95 14.21 3.67
CA VAL A 579 -0.60 14.21 3.08
C VAL A 579 -0.48 15.27 1.99
N TRP A 580 -1.53 15.46 1.18
CA TRP A 580 -1.43 16.20 -0.08
C TRP A 580 -2.19 17.53 -0.13
N SER A 581 -2.78 17.95 1.00
CA SER A 581 -3.38 19.28 1.11
C SER A 581 -3.19 19.89 2.48
N CYS A 582 -3.17 21.22 2.54
CA CYS A 582 -3.29 21.98 3.77
C CYS A 582 -4.69 22.57 3.92
N HIS A 583 -4.98 23.12 5.10
CA HIS A 583 -6.16 23.93 5.31
C HIS A 583 -5.93 25.36 4.80
N ARG A 584 -6.94 25.95 4.14
CA ARG A 584 -7.00 27.37 3.83
C ARG A 584 -8.37 27.91 4.25
N GLU A 585 -8.39 28.83 5.19
CA GLU A 585 -9.60 29.54 5.58
C GLU A 585 -9.82 30.74 4.65
N ILE A 586 -11.04 30.91 4.18
CA ILE A 586 -11.49 32.06 3.41
C ILE A 586 -12.69 32.65 4.12
N ILE A 587 -12.56 33.92 4.52
CA ILE A 587 -13.62 34.67 5.19
C ILE A 587 -14.21 35.62 4.15
N GLN A 588 -15.49 35.44 3.87
CA GLN A 588 -16.28 36.40 3.10
C GLN A 588 -17.00 37.31 4.08
N ASP A 589 -16.99 38.60 3.79
CA ASP A 589 -17.62 39.65 4.60
C ASP A 589 -18.10 40.72 3.62
N ASP A 590 -19.15 40.34 2.90
CA ASP A 590 -19.63 41.07 1.72
C ASP A 590 -20.58 42.23 2.11
N GLY A 591 -20.87 42.38 3.40
CA GLY A 591 -21.80 43.36 3.95
C GLY A 591 -23.27 42.92 3.88
N PRO A 592 -24.22 43.84 4.14
CA PRO A 592 -24.04 45.28 4.12
C PRO A 592 -23.26 45.82 5.31
N VAL A 593 -22.66 47.00 5.13
CA VAL A 593 -22.26 47.83 6.28
C VAL A 593 -23.53 48.14 7.08
N PRO A 594 -23.57 47.93 8.40
CA PRO A 594 -24.75 48.17 9.21
C PRO A 594 -25.32 49.58 9.01
N GLU A 595 -26.64 49.70 8.96
CA GLU A 595 -27.29 51.01 8.92
C GLU A 595 -26.91 51.81 10.16
N GLY A 596 -26.47 53.06 9.97
CA GLY A 596 -25.96 53.89 11.06
C GLY A 596 -24.53 53.59 11.49
N TRP A 597 -23.76 52.78 10.75
CA TRP A 597 -22.33 52.63 11.00
C TRP A 597 -21.64 54.00 10.91
N VAL A 598 -21.02 54.39 12.02
CA VAL A 598 -20.17 55.57 12.12
C VAL A 598 -18.74 55.12 12.36
N ARG A 599 -17.77 55.89 11.85
CA ARG A 599 -16.35 55.61 12.04
C ARG A 599 -16.04 55.53 13.55
N PRO A 600 -15.56 54.39 14.08
CA PRO A 600 -15.13 54.31 15.47
C PRO A 600 -13.94 55.24 15.73
N THR A 601 -13.79 55.72 16.97
CA THR A 601 -12.57 56.41 17.40
C THR A 601 -11.38 55.44 17.24
N PRO A 602 -10.24 55.87 16.65
CA PRO A 602 -9.05 55.03 16.58
C PRO A 602 -8.66 54.52 17.97
N SER A 603 -8.46 53.19 18.09
CA SER A 603 -8.05 52.51 19.32
C SER A 603 -6.57 52.64 19.60
#